data_AF-A0A7J0F0C0-F1
#
_entry.id   AF-A0A7J0F0C0-F1
#
_cell.length_a   1.000
_cell.length_b   1.000
_cell.length_c   1.000
_cell.angle_alpha   90.00
_cell.angle_beta   90.00
_cell.angle_gamma   90.00
#
_symmetry.space_group_name_H-M   'P 1'
#
loop_
_entity.id
_entity.type
_entity.pdbx_description
1 polymer ?
#
loop_
_entity_poly.entity_id
_entity_poly.type
_entity_poly.pdbx_seq_one_letter_code
_entity_poly.pdbx_strand_id
1 'polypeptide(L)'
;MRVVMTMVVLVLVLLMAAMPIFSQAMDIHQMRQIAAKNNVTCILVFGDSSVDPGNNNRIPLAPKSNFPPYGKDLFRGHPTGRFTNGRLATDFIAEAFGYTNIIRGFLDSNMEKVDLLHGVSFASAGSGYDELTTNLSYLRHYKIHLRELVGEVKAEEIIRNAIFVISMGTNDFLQNYFTETTRRKQFTVDQYQNYLISSMFRAVKAMHYLGARRLAIVGVPPFGCMPIVETLDDESQCDDEYNQVAFSFNSKIKQTLVTLKATLGIQNAYIDIYSVIASAIKKTQDIRFQGDVERVLWDGAGRIRRYMQRYEYVC
;
A
#
# COMPACT_ATOMS: atom_id res chain seq x y z
N MET A 1 -13.53 50.50 17.46
CA MET A 1 -13.30 49.19 18.10
C MET A 1 -14.40 48.16 17.80
N ARG A 2 -15.67 48.40 18.15
CA ARG A 2 -16.76 47.41 17.94
C ARG A 2 -16.93 46.97 16.47
N VAL A 3 -16.96 47.91 15.52
CA VAL A 3 -17.14 47.60 14.08
C VAL A 3 -15.99 46.74 13.52
N VAL A 4 -14.75 47.02 13.91
CA VAL A 4 -13.56 46.26 13.51
C VAL A 4 -13.63 44.83 14.05
N MET A 5 -14.05 44.67 15.31
CA MET A 5 -14.22 43.35 15.93
C MET A 5 -15.32 42.54 15.25
N THR A 6 -16.44 43.16 14.88
CA THR A 6 -17.52 42.48 14.15
C THR A 6 -17.08 42.03 12.75
N MET A 7 -16.30 42.85 12.04
CA MET A 7 -15.78 42.47 10.71
C MET A 7 -14.77 41.31 10.79
N VAL A 8 -13.88 41.30 11.78
CA VAL A 8 -12.91 40.22 11.98
C VAL A 8 -13.62 38.89 12.28
N VAL A 9 -14.65 38.91 13.14
CA VAL A 9 -15.46 37.73 13.43
C VAL A 9 -16.20 37.24 12.19
N LEU A 10 -16.75 38.14 11.37
CA LEU A 10 -17.44 37.77 10.13
C LEU A 10 -16.51 37.11 9.11
N VAL A 11 -15.30 37.65 8.97
CA VAL A 11 -14.26 37.08 8.08
C VAL A 11 -13.82 35.70 8.58
N LEU A 12 -13.61 35.52 9.89
CA LEU A 12 -13.26 34.21 10.46
C LEU A 12 -14.39 33.19 10.29
N VAL A 13 -15.66 33.58 10.45
CA VAL A 13 -16.81 32.69 10.21
C VAL A 13 -16.93 32.32 8.73
N LEU A 14 -16.71 33.27 7.82
CA LEU A 14 -16.70 33.01 6.37
C LEU A 14 -15.53 32.10 5.97
N LEU A 15 -14.34 32.29 6.55
CA LEU A 15 -13.18 31.43 6.33
C LEU A 15 -13.44 30.01 6.85
N MET A 16 -14.01 29.86 8.06
CA MET A 16 -14.40 28.55 8.61
C MET A 16 -15.51 27.88 7.79
N ALA A 17 -16.48 28.64 7.28
CA ALA A 17 -17.54 28.13 6.40
C ALA A 17 -17.01 27.75 5.00
N ALA A 18 -15.89 28.32 4.56
CA ALA A 18 -15.22 27.98 3.30
C ALA A 18 -14.20 26.83 3.44
N MET A 19 -13.73 26.50 4.65
CA MET A 19 -12.83 25.35 4.89
C MET A 19 -13.34 24.00 4.37
N PRO A 20 -14.65 23.64 4.44
CA PRO A 20 -15.13 22.38 3.85
C PRO A 20 -15.13 22.38 2.31
N ILE A 21 -14.94 23.52 1.64
CA ILE A 21 -14.92 23.61 0.16
C ILE A 21 -13.57 23.10 -0.41
N PHE A 22 -12.50 23.10 0.40
CA PHE A 22 -11.15 22.69 -0.02
C PHE A 22 -10.73 21.29 0.48
N SER A 23 -11.58 20.59 1.23
CA SER A 23 -11.38 19.18 1.56
C SER A 23 -12.42 18.35 0.81
N GLN A 24 -12.11 17.97 -0.43
CA GLN A 24 -12.90 16.94 -1.12
C GLN A 24 -12.54 15.57 -0.54
N ALA A 25 -12.90 15.34 0.72
CA ALA A 25 -13.03 13.97 1.21
C ALA A 25 -14.27 13.39 0.53
N MET A 26 -14.09 12.33 -0.27
CA MET A 26 -15.24 11.58 -0.78
C MET A 26 -16.04 11.05 0.40
N ASP A 27 -17.33 11.37 0.43
CA ASP A 27 -18.25 10.85 1.45
C ASP A 27 -18.29 9.32 1.36
N ILE A 28 -18.12 8.64 2.49
CA ILE A 28 -18.18 7.17 2.60
C ILE A 28 -19.52 6.67 2.04
N HIS A 29 -20.61 7.39 2.24
CA HIS A 29 -21.91 6.99 1.68
C HIS A 29 -21.89 6.99 0.15
N GLN A 30 -21.27 8.00 -0.47
CA GLN A 30 -21.10 8.07 -1.92
C GLN A 30 -20.23 6.92 -2.44
N MET A 31 -19.15 6.57 -1.73
CA MET A 31 -18.30 5.44 -2.09
C MET A 31 -19.05 4.09 -2.04
N ARG A 32 -19.91 3.88 -1.02
CA ARG A 32 -20.78 2.70 -0.95
C ARG A 32 -21.75 2.65 -2.13
N GLN A 33 -22.38 3.77 -2.45
CA GLN A 33 -23.31 3.85 -3.59
C GLN A 33 -22.61 3.55 -4.92
N ILE A 34 -21.39 4.08 -5.12
CA ILE A 34 -20.59 3.80 -6.32
C ILE A 34 -20.20 2.33 -6.39
N ALA A 35 -19.73 1.74 -5.28
CA ALA A 35 -19.37 0.33 -5.20
C ALA A 35 -20.56 -0.57 -5.53
N ALA A 36 -21.72 -0.31 -4.94
CA ALA A 36 -22.96 -1.04 -5.21
C ALA A 36 -23.43 -0.89 -6.67
N LYS A 37 -23.45 0.35 -7.20
CA LYS A 37 -23.83 0.61 -8.60
C LYS A 37 -22.95 -0.12 -9.60
N ASN A 38 -21.68 -0.31 -9.28
CA ASN A 38 -20.73 -1.02 -10.13
C ASN A 38 -20.60 -2.50 -9.77
N ASN A 39 -21.45 -3.05 -8.89
CA ASN A 39 -21.35 -4.42 -8.40
C ASN A 39 -19.93 -4.78 -7.95
N VAL A 40 -19.23 -3.91 -7.22
CA VAL A 40 -18.00 -4.33 -6.56
C VAL A 40 -18.37 -5.41 -5.53
N THR A 41 -17.58 -6.48 -5.45
CA THR A 41 -17.88 -7.64 -4.59
C THR A 41 -16.96 -7.73 -3.39
N CYS A 42 -15.66 -7.55 -3.60
CA CYS A 42 -14.65 -7.55 -2.55
C CYS A 42 -13.38 -6.82 -3.00
N ILE A 43 -12.43 -6.69 -2.07
CA ILE A 43 -11.09 -6.17 -2.35
C ILE A 43 -10.07 -7.30 -2.17
N LEU A 44 -9.25 -7.54 -3.19
CA LEU A 44 -8.16 -8.50 -3.16
C LEU A 44 -6.83 -7.74 -3.23
N VAL A 45 -6.04 -7.84 -2.18
CA VAL A 45 -4.87 -6.99 -1.98
C VAL A 45 -3.58 -7.77 -2.20
N PHE A 46 -2.68 -7.22 -3.00
CA PHE A 46 -1.34 -7.72 -3.24
C PHE A 46 -0.37 -6.59 -2.94
N GLY A 47 0.77 -6.91 -2.35
CA GLY A 47 1.71 -5.87 -2.02
C GLY A 47 2.78 -6.28 -1.04
N ASP A 48 3.43 -5.26 -0.51
CA ASP A 48 4.45 -5.37 0.52
C ASP A 48 3.93 -4.99 1.92
N SER A 49 4.83 -4.58 2.80
CA SER A 49 4.54 -4.13 4.17
C SER A 49 3.50 -3.02 4.23
N SER A 50 3.38 -2.19 3.19
CA SER A 50 2.40 -1.09 3.13
C SER A 50 0.95 -1.56 3.18
N VAL A 51 0.70 -2.84 2.87
CA VAL A 51 -0.65 -3.42 2.79
C VAL A 51 -0.72 -4.86 3.36
N ASP A 52 0.30 -5.29 4.11
CA ASP A 52 0.35 -6.60 4.78
C ASP A 52 -0.37 -6.58 6.14
N PRO A 53 -1.48 -7.31 6.30
CA PRO A 53 -2.21 -7.40 7.56
C PRO A 53 -1.59 -8.36 8.58
N GLY A 54 -0.50 -9.06 8.24
CA GLY A 54 0.20 -10.02 9.09
C GLY A 54 0.47 -11.39 8.45
N ASN A 55 0.41 -11.53 7.12
CA ASN A 55 0.74 -12.78 6.43
C ASN A 55 2.16 -13.25 6.78
N ASN A 56 3.10 -12.31 6.91
CA ASN A 56 4.49 -12.62 7.24
C ASN A 56 4.68 -13.38 8.56
N ASN A 57 3.71 -13.35 9.48
CA ASN A 57 3.78 -14.17 10.70
C ASN A 57 3.85 -15.67 10.40
N ARG A 58 3.33 -16.09 9.24
CA ARG A 58 3.26 -17.48 8.79
C ARG A 58 4.25 -17.84 7.70
N ILE A 59 5.05 -16.89 7.24
CA ILE A 59 6.08 -17.13 6.23
C ILE A 59 7.42 -17.29 6.96
N PRO A 60 8.09 -18.46 6.87
CA PRO A 60 9.41 -18.65 7.47
C PRO A 60 10.41 -17.61 6.97
N LEU A 61 11.23 -17.07 7.87
CA LEU A 61 12.26 -16.08 7.57
C LEU A 61 11.76 -14.77 6.95
N ALA A 62 10.46 -14.51 6.90
CA ALA A 62 9.95 -13.23 6.43
C ALA A 62 10.08 -12.15 7.53
N PRO A 63 10.24 -10.86 7.17
CA PRO A 63 10.21 -9.76 8.12
C PRO A 63 8.89 -9.75 8.90
N LYS A 64 8.91 -9.57 10.22
CA LYS A 64 7.70 -9.56 11.06
C LYS A 64 7.53 -8.23 11.78
N SER A 65 6.29 -7.91 12.11
CA SER A 65 5.89 -6.74 12.90
C SER A 65 4.83 -7.16 13.95
N ASN A 66 4.95 -8.38 14.48
CA ASN A 66 4.09 -8.93 15.52
C ASN A 66 4.64 -8.70 16.94
N PHE A 67 5.27 -7.56 17.14
CA PHE A 67 5.84 -7.12 18.41
C PHE A 67 5.66 -5.58 18.56
N PRO A 68 5.68 -5.02 19.79
CA PRO A 68 5.61 -3.57 19.99
C PRO A 68 6.76 -2.83 19.28
N PRO A 69 6.56 -1.60 18.77
CA PRO A 69 5.39 -0.74 19.00
C PRO A 69 4.22 -0.97 18.04
N TYR A 70 4.34 -1.90 17.09
CA TYR A 70 3.30 -2.17 16.09
C TYR A 70 1.96 -2.57 16.72
N GLY A 71 0.86 -2.15 16.10
CA GLY A 71 -0.50 -2.42 16.59
C GLY A 71 -0.92 -1.64 17.84
N LYS A 72 -0.16 -0.65 18.31
CA LYS A 72 -0.50 0.17 19.51
C LYS A 72 -1.92 0.73 19.49
N ASP A 73 -2.38 1.20 18.33
CA ASP A 73 -3.69 1.82 18.14
C ASP A 73 -4.74 0.82 17.60
N LEU A 74 -4.39 -0.46 17.51
CA LEU A 74 -5.21 -1.52 16.93
C LEU A 74 -5.53 -2.59 17.99
N PHE A 75 -6.78 -3.09 18.02
CA PHE A 75 -7.20 -4.20 18.88
C PHE A 75 -6.70 -4.13 20.34
N ARG A 76 -6.84 -2.96 20.99
CA ARG A 76 -6.34 -2.73 22.37
C ARG A 76 -4.82 -2.88 22.51
N GLY A 77 -4.05 -2.51 21.49
CA GLY A 77 -2.59 -2.51 21.52
C GLY A 77 -1.93 -3.83 21.14
N HIS A 78 -2.64 -4.74 20.46
CA HIS A 78 -2.10 -6.06 20.10
C HIS A 78 -1.43 -6.02 18.72
N PRO A 79 -0.12 -6.33 18.61
CA PRO A 79 0.56 -6.42 17.33
C PRO A 79 0.05 -7.60 16.50
N THR A 80 -0.51 -7.33 15.32
CA THR A 80 -1.04 -8.39 14.44
C THR A 80 -0.05 -8.84 13.36
N GLY A 81 1.12 -8.21 13.25
CA GLY A 81 2.00 -8.34 12.07
C GLY A 81 1.76 -7.28 11.00
N ARG A 82 1.03 -6.22 11.32
CA ARG A 82 0.90 -5.02 10.48
C ARG A 82 2.08 -4.10 10.72
N PHE A 83 2.69 -3.59 9.64
CA PHE A 83 3.80 -2.62 9.71
C PHE A 83 3.30 -1.19 9.99
N THR A 84 2.40 -1.06 10.95
CA THR A 84 1.80 0.21 11.41
C THR A 84 1.24 0.04 12.82
N ASN A 85 0.93 1.15 13.50
CA ASN A 85 0.25 1.12 14.79
C ASN A 85 -1.24 0.82 14.67
N GLY A 86 -1.83 1.00 13.49
CA GLY A 86 -3.28 0.99 13.29
C GLY A 86 -3.76 0.16 12.10
N ARG A 87 -4.85 0.65 11.51
CA ARG A 87 -5.43 0.09 10.28
C ARG A 87 -4.58 0.47 9.07
N LEU A 88 -4.63 -0.39 8.05
CA LEU A 88 -4.00 -0.16 6.75
C LEU A 88 -4.94 0.67 5.87
N ALA A 89 -4.41 1.39 4.89
CA ALA A 89 -5.21 2.14 3.92
C ALA A 89 -6.30 1.27 3.26
N THR A 90 -5.98 -0.01 3.00
CA THR A 90 -6.90 -0.97 2.40
C THR A 90 -8.08 -1.34 3.32
N ASP A 91 -7.92 -1.27 4.65
CA ASP A 91 -9.04 -1.46 5.57
C ASP A 91 -10.05 -0.31 5.47
N PHE A 92 -9.55 0.93 5.35
CA PHE A 92 -10.42 2.10 5.19
C PHE A 92 -11.17 2.05 3.87
N ILE A 93 -10.53 1.58 2.80
CA ILE A 93 -11.20 1.37 1.50
C ILE A 93 -12.27 0.27 1.61
N ALA A 94 -11.98 -0.85 2.27
CA ALA A 94 -12.96 -1.92 2.47
C ALA A 94 -14.18 -1.46 3.29
N GLU A 95 -13.96 -0.66 4.33
CA GLU A 95 -15.03 -0.09 5.15
C GLU A 95 -15.85 0.95 4.36
N ALA A 96 -15.17 1.76 3.55
CA ALA A 96 -15.80 2.73 2.67
C ALA A 96 -16.67 2.07 1.60
N PHE A 97 -16.36 0.84 1.18
CA PHE A 97 -17.24 0.03 0.32
C PHE A 97 -18.31 -0.75 1.10
N GLY A 98 -18.20 -0.83 2.43
CA GLY A 98 -19.18 -1.50 3.29
C GLY A 98 -18.95 -3.01 3.46
N TYR A 99 -17.74 -3.52 3.23
CA TYR A 99 -17.45 -4.96 3.31
C TYR A 99 -16.92 -5.39 4.68
N THR A 100 -15.82 -4.79 5.12
CA THR A 100 -15.18 -5.11 6.40
C THR A 100 -14.41 -3.90 6.89
N ASN A 101 -14.30 -3.75 8.21
CA ASN A 101 -13.43 -2.76 8.82
C ASN A 101 -11.97 -3.23 8.92
N ILE A 102 -11.69 -4.52 8.71
CA ILE A 102 -10.36 -5.12 8.78
C ILE A 102 -10.22 -6.18 7.69
N ILE A 103 -9.27 -5.99 6.78
CA ILE A 103 -8.87 -7.03 5.83
C ILE A 103 -7.96 -8.03 6.52
N ARG A 104 -8.27 -9.32 6.35
CA ARG A 104 -7.47 -10.44 6.85
C ARG A 104 -6.39 -10.86 5.86
N GLY A 105 -5.27 -11.35 6.39
CA GLY A 105 -4.27 -12.01 5.58
C GLY A 105 -4.76 -13.39 5.17
N PHE A 106 -4.49 -13.80 3.93
CA PHE A 106 -4.83 -15.14 3.45
C PHE A 106 -4.22 -16.26 4.30
N LEU A 107 -3.08 -15.99 4.95
CA LEU A 107 -2.40 -16.92 5.86
C LEU A 107 -2.79 -16.73 7.34
N ASP A 108 -3.69 -15.81 7.67
CA ASP A 108 -4.15 -15.62 9.05
C ASP A 108 -4.92 -16.88 9.51
N SER A 109 -4.50 -17.50 10.62
CA SER A 109 -5.20 -18.68 11.16
C SER A 109 -6.57 -18.35 11.72
N ASN A 110 -6.83 -17.08 12.01
CA ASN A 110 -8.11 -16.60 12.49
C ASN A 110 -9.01 -16.12 11.35
N MET A 111 -8.62 -16.32 10.09
CA MET A 111 -9.46 -16.01 8.94
C MET A 111 -10.68 -16.94 8.93
N GLU A 112 -11.86 -16.34 8.90
CA GLU A 112 -13.12 -17.04 8.80
C GLU A 112 -13.52 -17.20 7.32
N LYS A 113 -14.40 -18.16 7.02
CA LYS A 113 -14.89 -18.36 5.65
C LYS A 113 -15.56 -17.12 5.07
N VAL A 114 -16.22 -16.32 5.91
CA VAL A 114 -16.88 -15.07 5.49
C VAL A 114 -15.89 -14.00 5.01
N ASP A 115 -14.65 -14.01 5.49
CA ASP A 115 -13.62 -13.06 5.05
C ASP A 115 -13.31 -13.22 3.55
N LEU A 116 -13.40 -14.47 3.04
CA LEU A 116 -13.22 -14.77 1.62
C LEU A 116 -14.24 -14.04 0.73
N LEU A 117 -15.38 -13.59 1.28
CA LEU A 117 -16.43 -12.91 0.51
C LEU A 117 -16.26 -11.38 0.48
N HIS A 118 -15.52 -10.82 1.44
CA HIS A 118 -15.52 -9.37 1.71
C HIS A 118 -14.17 -8.71 1.44
N GLY A 119 -13.06 -9.44 1.65
CA GLY A 119 -11.74 -8.97 1.25
C GLY A 119 -10.60 -9.74 1.91
N VAL A 120 -9.57 -10.01 1.11
CA VAL A 120 -8.41 -10.81 1.53
C VAL A 120 -7.13 -10.15 1.02
N SER A 121 -6.11 -10.10 1.87
CA SER A 121 -4.77 -9.68 1.47
C SER A 121 -3.82 -10.86 1.30
N PHE A 122 -3.14 -10.87 0.17
CA PHE A 122 -2.02 -11.74 -0.19
C PHE A 122 -0.68 -11.03 -0.05
N ALA A 123 -0.69 -9.78 0.44
CA ALA A 123 0.51 -8.99 0.61
C ALA A 123 1.47 -9.61 1.62
N SER A 124 2.76 -9.42 1.40
CA SER A 124 3.84 -9.93 2.25
C SER A 124 4.95 -8.90 2.30
N ALA A 125 5.37 -8.47 3.48
CA ALA A 125 6.49 -7.53 3.57
C ALA A 125 7.76 -8.10 2.90
N GLY A 126 8.46 -7.22 2.17
CA GLY A 126 9.57 -7.58 1.29
C GLY A 126 9.16 -7.91 -0.15
N SER A 127 7.86 -8.07 -0.45
CA SER A 127 7.42 -8.33 -1.82
C SER A 127 7.66 -7.15 -2.77
N GLY A 128 7.91 -7.49 -4.02
CA GLY A 128 8.08 -6.59 -5.16
C GLY A 128 7.59 -7.26 -6.44
N TYR A 129 7.78 -6.60 -7.57
CA TYR A 129 7.51 -7.15 -8.89
C TYR A 129 8.62 -8.07 -9.39
N ASP A 130 9.79 -8.05 -8.77
CA ASP A 130 10.86 -8.98 -9.10
C ASP A 130 10.41 -10.43 -8.82
N GLU A 131 10.76 -11.35 -9.71
CA GLU A 131 10.42 -12.77 -9.57
C GLU A 131 11.06 -13.39 -8.33
N LEU A 132 12.10 -12.77 -7.77
CA LEU A 132 12.67 -13.14 -6.46
C LEU A 132 11.65 -13.06 -5.32
N THR A 133 10.64 -12.20 -5.43
CA THR A 133 9.75 -11.85 -4.31
C THR A 133 8.25 -11.91 -4.64
N THR A 134 7.90 -12.06 -5.92
CA THR A 134 6.50 -12.16 -6.37
C THR A 134 5.90 -13.54 -6.06
N ASN A 135 4.72 -13.58 -5.41
CA ASN A 135 3.98 -14.82 -5.20
C ASN A 135 2.49 -14.70 -5.56
N LEU A 136 2.10 -15.30 -6.70
CA LEU A 136 0.71 -15.36 -7.16
C LEU A 136 -0.01 -16.67 -6.81
N SER A 137 0.66 -17.62 -6.17
CA SER A 137 0.08 -18.93 -5.84
C SER A 137 -1.14 -18.80 -4.92
N TYR A 138 -1.11 -17.83 -4.00
CA TYR A 138 -2.19 -17.62 -3.04
C TYR A 138 -3.52 -17.23 -3.71
N LEU A 139 -3.50 -16.52 -4.83
CA LEU A 139 -4.73 -16.21 -5.58
C LEU A 139 -5.41 -17.47 -6.12
N ARG A 140 -4.62 -18.47 -6.55
CA ARG A 140 -5.15 -19.75 -7.02
C ARG A 140 -5.80 -20.52 -5.87
N HIS A 141 -5.15 -20.57 -4.71
CA HIS A 141 -5.69 -21.24 -3.53
C HIS A 141 -6.94 -20.53 -3.01
N TYR A 142 -6.95 -19.19 -2.97
CA TYR A 142 -8.14 -18.41 -2.67
C TYR A 142 -9.30 -18.75 -3.60
N LYS A 143 -9.05 -18.85 -4.91
CA LYS A 143 -10.08 -19.22 -5.88
C LYS A 143 -10.65 -20.61 -5.61
N ILE A 144 -9.82 -21.58 -5.20
CA ILE A 144 -10.28 -22.92 -4.80
C ILE A 144 -11.17 -22.84 -3.55
N HIS A 145 -10.70 -22.21 -2.48
CA HIS A 145 -11.47 -22.09 -1.23
C HIS A 145 -12.79 -21.33 -1.43
N LEU A 146 -12.79 -20.29 -2.28
CA LEU A 146 -13.99 -19.54 -2.61
C LEU A 146 -15.00 -20.40 -3.37
N ARG A 147 -14.54 -21.21 -4.34
CA ARG A 147 -15.40 -22.15 -5.08
C ARG A 147 -16.01 -23.20 -4.16
N GLU A 148 -15.26 -23.72 -3.20
CA GLU A 148 -15.77 -24.65 -2.19
C GLU A 148 -16.84 -24.01 -1.30
N LEU A 149 -16.73 -22.70 -1.02
CA LEU A 149 -17.66 -21.98 -0.17
C LEU A 149 -18.98 -21.62 -0.87
N VAL A 150 -18.92 -21.09 -2.10
CA VAL A 150 -20.10 -20.51 -2.79
C VAL A 150 -20.46 -21.18 -4.11
N GLY A 151 -19.72 -22.22 -4.52
CA GLY A 151 -19.86 -22.84 -5.83
C GLY A 151 -19.14 -22.08 -6.95
N GLU A 152 -18.93 -22.76 -8.08
CA GLU A 152 -18.09 -22.25 -9.17
C GLU A 152 -18.61 -20.95 -9.78
N VAL A 153 -19.89 -20.92 -10.16
CA VAL A 153 -20.51 -19.76 -10.84
C VAL A 153 -20.42 -18.51 -9.97
N LYS A 154 -20.71 -18.62 -8.67
CA LYS A 154 -20.68 -17.49 -7.75
C LYS A 154 -19.26 -17.03 -7.45
N ALA A 155 -18.31 -17.95 -7.32
CA ALA A 155 -16.90 -17.63 -7.12
C ALA A 155 -16.32 -16.85 -8.32
N GLU A 156 -16.63 -17.25 -9.56
CA GLU A 156 -16.23 -16.50 -10.75
C GLU A 156 -16.85 -15.11 -10.78
N GLU A 157 -18.13 -14.98 -10.40
CA GLU A 157 -18.80 -13.68 -10.31
C GLU A 157 -18.12 -12.76 -9.28
N ILE A 158 -17.82 -13.29 -8.09
CA ILE A 158 -17.12 -12.54 -7.03
C ILE A 158 -15.76 -12.06 -7.53
N ILE A 159 -14.94 -12.94 -8.09
CA ILE A 159 -13.59 -12.59 -8.56
C ILE A 159 -13.64 -11.58 -9.72
N ARG A 160 -14.54 -11.79 -10.68
CA ARG A 160 -14.70 -10.90 -11.85
C ARG A 160 -15.03 -9.46 -11.45
N ASN A 161 -15.78 -9.31 -10.36
CA ASN A 161 -16.28 -8.02 -9.89
C ASN A 161 -15.43 -7.40 -8.74
N ALA A 162 -14.44 -8.14 -8.24
CA ALA A 162 -13.53 -7.67 -7.21
C ALA A 162 -12.59 -6.57 -7.72
N ILE A 163 -12.14 -5.71 -6.81
CA ILE A 163 -11.05 -4.76 -7.08
C ILE A 163 -9.74 -5.38 -6.60
N PHE A 164 -8.81 -5.55 -7.52
CA PHE A 164 -7.46 -6.00 -7.24
C PHE A 164 -6.59 -4.79 -6.94
N VAL A 165 -6.06 -4.69 -5.73
CA VAL A 165 -5.14 -3.61 -5.33
C VAL A 165 -3.72 -4.15 -5.33
N ILE A 166 -2.79 -3.50 -6.03
CA ILE A 166 -1.38 -3.86 -6.04
C ILE A 166 -0.56 -2.68 -5.50
N SER A 167 0.13 -2.88 -4.36
CA SER A 167 1.02 -1.90 -3.73
C SER A 167 2.38 -2.53 -3.41
N MET A 168 3.30 -2.46 -4.38
CA MET A 168 4.66 -2.98 -4.26
C MET A 168 5.60 -2.26 -5.24
N GLY A 169 6.90 -2.44 -5.07
CA GLY A 169 7.94 -1.89 -5.95
C GLY A 169 9.08 -1.24 -5.18
N THR A 170 8.82 -0.71 -3.98
CA THR A 170 9.84 -0.07 -3.14
C THR A 170 10.96 -1.04 -2.77
N ASN A 171 10.62 -2.28 -2.42
CA ASN A 171 11.60 -3.30 -2.06
C ASN A 171 12.48 -3.72 -3.24
N ASP A 172 11.95 -3.69 -4.48
CA ASP A 172 12.75 -4.02 -5.66
C ASP A 172 13.96 -3.08 -5.78
N PHE A 173 13.74 -1.77 -5.56
CA PHE A 173 14.82 -0.80 -5.60
C PHE A 173 15.68 -0.85 -4.33
N LEU A 174 15.08 -0.69 -3.15
CA LEU A 174 15.85 -0.60 -1.89
C LEU A 174 16.61 -1.88 -1.57
N GLN A 175 15.94 -3.04 -1.62
CA GLN A 175 16.53 -4.32 -1.21
C GLN A 175 17.29 -4.95 -2.38
N ASN A 176 16.62 -5.23 -3.50
CA ASN A 176 17.20 -6.07 -4.56
C ASN A 176 18.24 -5.33 -5.43
N TYR A 177 18.09 -4.01 -5.59
CA TYR A 177 18.96 -3.20 -6.45
C TYR A 177 20.06 -2.47 -5.67
N PHE A 178 19.69 -1.60 -4.73
CA PHE A 178 20.65 -0.74 -4.03
C PHE A 178 21.41 -1.48 -2.91
N THR A 179 20.71 -2.25 -2.07
CA THR A 179 21.33 -2.93 -0.91
C THR A 179 22.05 -4.23 -1.27
N GLU A 180 21.35 -5.20 -1.89
CA GLU A 180 21.93 -6.53 -2.14
C GLU A 180 22.88 -6.57 -3.35
N THR A 181 22.98 -5.47 -4.13
CA THR A 181 23.82 -5.26 -5.33
C THR A 181 23.69 -6.28 -6.47
N THR A 182 23.00 -7.42 -6.27
CA THR A 182 22.84 -8.48 -7.27
C THR A 182 22.19 -7.95 -8.54
N ARG A 183 21.09 -7.19 -8.43
CA ARG A 183 20.43 -6.60 -9.59
C ARG A 183 21.22 -5.43 -10.19
N ARG A 184 21.94 -4.65 -9.38
CA ARG A 184 22.82 -3.57 -9.86
C ARG A 184 23.99 -4.08 -10.72
N LYS A 185 24.44 -5.32 -10.51
CA LYS A 185 25.45 -5.98 -11.37
C LYS A 185 24.87 -6.48 -12.70
N GLN A 186 23.56 -6.67 -12.79
CA GLN A 186 22.88 -7.24 -13.97
C GLN A 186 22.24 -6.17 -14.85
N PHE A 187 21.81 -5.06 -14.25
CA PHE A 187 20.99 -4.06 -14.91
C PHE A 187 21.45 -2.66 -14.53
N THR A 188 21.40 -1.73 -15.49
CA THR A 188 21.25 -0.31 -15.16
C THR A 188 19.87 -0.05 -14.51
N VAL A 189 19.69 1.10 -13.86
CA VAL A 189 18.40 1.44 -13.23
C VAL A 189 17.26 1.41 -14.23
N ASP A 190 17.41 2.01 -15.42
CA ASP A 190 16.37 1.98 -16.46
C ASP A 190 16.09 0.55 -16.95
N GLN A 191 17.12 -0.27 -17.16
CA GLN A 191 16.95 -1.68 -17.53
C GLN A 191 16.19 -2.46 -16.45
N TYR A 192 16.48 -2.20 -15.17
CA TYR A 192 15.79 -2.86 -14.08
C TYR A 192 14.34 -2.39 -13.96
N GLN A 193 14.06 -1.10 -14.15
CA GLN A 193 12.69 -0.59 -14.25
C GLN A 193 11.92 -1.28 -15.38
N ASN A 194 12.52 -1.44 -16.57
CA ASN A 194 11.87 -2.13 -17.70
C ASN A 194 11.63 -3.63 -17.39
N TYR A 195 12.56 -4.27 -16.69
CA TYR A 195 12.39 -5.64 -16.19
C TYR A 195 11.20 -5.74 -15.23
N LEU A 196 11.12 -4.89 -14.21
CA LEU A 196 10.03 -4.85 -13.23
C LEU A 196 8.67 -4.56 -13.89
N ILE A 197 8.62 -3.62 -14.85
CA ILE A 197 7.40 -3.35 -15.64
C ILE A 197 6.95 -4.58 -16.42
N SER A 198 7.89 -5.31 -17.02
CA SER A 198 7.59 -6.54 -17.74
C SER A 198 7.08 -7.62 -16.79
N SER A 199 7.64 -7.74 -15.59
CA SER A 199 7.20 -8.67 -14.55
C SER A 199 5.81 -8.30 -14.01
N MET A 200 5.55 -7.03 -13.73
CA MET A 200 4.23 -6.51 -13.39
C MET A 200 3.19 -6.85 -14.46
N PHE A 201 3.51 -6.63 -15.74
CA PHE A 201 2.62 -6.97 -16.85
C PHE A 201 2.30 -8.48 -16.88
N ARG A 202 3.31 -9.34 -16.72
CA ARG A 202 3.12 -10.80 -16.65
C ARG A 202 2.24 -11.19 -15.47
N ALA A 203 2.46 -10.59 -14.30
CA ALA A 203 1.67 -10.84 -13.10
C ALA A 203 0.20 -10.45 -13.29
N VAL A 204 -0.07 -9.25 -13.81
CA VAL A 204 -1.43 -8.79 -14.11
C VAL A 204 -2.09 -9.68 -15.17
N LYS A 205 -1.36 -10.11 -16.20
CA LYS A 205 -1.87 -11.06 -17.19
C LYS A 205 -2.28 -12.39 -16.54
N ALA A 206 -1.48 -12.91 -15.61
CA ALA A 206 -1.81 -14.12 -14.85
C ALA A 206 -3.04 -13.92 -13.94
N MET A 207 -3.15 -12.78 -13.25
CA MET A 207 -4.35 -12.43 -12.48
C MET A 207 -5.60 -12.31 -13.37
N HIS A 208 -5.45 -11.74 -14.57
CA HIS A 208 -6.53 -11.65 -15.55
C HIS A 208 -7.03 -13.01 -16.01
N TYR A 209 -6.12 -13.97 -16.27
CA TYR A 209 -6.49 -15.37 -16.53
C TYR A 209 -7.25 -16.02 -15.37
N LEU A 210 -6.97 -15.61 -14.13
CA LEU A 210 -7.68 -16.10 -12.94
C LEU A 210 -9.01 -15.39 -12.67
N GLY A 211 -9.34 -14.35 -13.44
CA GLY A 211 -10.64 -13.67 -13.40
C GLY A 211 -10.59 -12.19 -13.08
N ALA A 212 -9.42 -11.61 -12.78
CA ALA A 212 -9.31 -10.18 -12.48
C ALA A 212 -9.79 -9.31 -13.64
N ARG A 213 -10.66 -8.33 -13.37
CA ARG A 213 -11.15 -7.36 -14.37
C ARG A 213 -11.03 -5.90 -13.95
N ARG A 214 -10.77 -5.63 -12.67
CA ARG A 214 -10.65 -4.28 -12.10
C ARG A 214 -9.38 -4.21 -11.28
N LEU A 215 -8.49 -3.30 -11.63
CA LEU A 215 -7.16 -3.19 -11.07
C LEU A 215 -6.90 -1.77 -10.56
N ALA A 216 -6.36 -1.65 -9.36
CA ALA A 216 -5.81 -0.41 -8.82
C ALA A 216 -4.33 -0.64 -8.53
N ILE A 217 -3.45 0.05 -9.25
CA ILE A 217 -2.00 0.01 -8.99
C ILE A 217 -1.61 1.25 -8.21
N VAL A 218 -1.01 1.03 -7.04
CA VAL A 218 -0.42 2.08 -6.21
C VAL A 218 1.00 2.35 -6.73
N GLY A 219 1.31 3.62 -6.98
CA GLY A 219 2.66 4.04 -7.32
C GLY A 219 3.65 3.80 -6.18
N VAL A 220 4.92 3.91 -6.48
CA VAL A 220 5.99 3.89 -5.47
C VAL A 220 6.08 5.29 -4.84
N PRO A 221 6.12 5.43 -3.50
CA PRO A 221 6.29 6.72 -2.84
C PRO A 221 7.68 7.33 -3.12
N PRO A 222 7.94 8.60 -2.75
CA PRO A 222 9.30 9.16 -2.73
C PRO A 222 10.15 8.42 -1.68
N PHE A 223 10.66 7.25 -2.05
CA PHE A 223 11.29 6.35 -1.09
C PHE A 223 12.65 6.84 -0.61
N GLY A 224 13.26 7.82 -1.29
CA GLY A 224 14.45 8.53 -0.81
C GLY A 224 14.19 9.31 0.48
N CYS A 225 12.92 9.63 0.78
CA CYS A 225 12.51 10.28 2.03
C CYS A 225 12.11 9.29 3.14
N MET A 226 12.33 7.98 2.96
CA MET A 226 11.98 7.02 4.00
C MET A 226 13.06 7.00 5.09
N PRO A 227 12.71 6.91 6.39
CA PRO A 227 13.70 6.89 7.47
C PRO A 227 14.77 5.80 7.35
N ILE A 228 14.48 4.71 6.65
CA ILE A 228 15.46 3.65 6.36
C ILE A 228 16.58 4.17 5.46
N VAL A 229 16.28 5.01 4.47
CA VAL A 229 17.25 5.59 3.54
C VAL A 229 18.16 6.56 4.29
N GLU A 230 17.59 7.49 5.06
CA GLU A 230 18.36 8.38 5.95
C GLU A 230 19.36 7.63 6.84
N THR A 231 18.96 6.45 7.34
CA THR A 231 19.84 5.62 8.19
C THR A 231 20.97 4.97 7.41
N LEU A 232 20.68 4.52 6.18
CA LEU A 232 21.65 3.81 5.35
C LEU A 232 22.66 4.76 4.73
N ASP A 233 22.22 5.96 4.36
CA ASP A 233 23.04 6.98 3.71
C ASP A 233 23.74 7.90 4.72
N ASP A 234 23.37 7.82 6.01
CA ASP A 234 23.84 8.69 7.10
C ASP A 234 23.57 10.19 6.83
N GLU A 235 22.42 10.45 6.18
CA GLU A 235 21.95 11.78 5.81
C GLU A 235 20.57 12.05 6.39
N SER A 236 20.32 13.30 6.79
CA SER A 236 19.01 13.72 7.34
C SER A 236 18.06 14.29 6.29
N GLN A 237 18.41 14.22 5.02
CA GLN A 237 17.63 14.76 3.91
C GLN A 237 17.18 13.63 2.99
N CYS A 238 16.13 13.89 2.21
CA CYS A 238 15.68 12.95 1.19
C CYS A 238 16.76 12.75 0.12
N ASP A 239 16.97 11.50 -0.30
CA ASP A 239 17.80 11.22 -1.48
C ASP A 239 17.02 11.52 -2.78
N ASP A 240 17.50 12.50 -3.55
CA ASP A 240 16.89 12.94 -4.81
C ASP A 240 17.05 11.91 -5.95
N GLU A 241 18.13 11.12 -5.96
CA GLU A 241 18.33 10.07 -6.96
C GLU A 241 17.26 8.98 -6.79
N TYR A 242 17.03 8.53 -5.55
CA TYR A 242 16.02 7.54 -5.21
C TYR A 242 14.61 8.04 -5.52
N ASN A 243 14.33 9.30 -5.22
CA ASN A 243 13.06 9.93 -5.57
C ASN A 243 12.86 10.02 -7.09
N GLN A 244 13.92 10.31 -7.85
CA GLN A 244 13.87 10.31 -9.31
C GLN A 244 13.65 8.90 -9.89
N VAL A 245 14.21 7.85 -9.26
CA VAL A 245 13.92 6.45 -9.61
C VAL A 245 12.44 6.13 -9.37
N ALA A 246 11.87 6.52 -8.24
CA ALA A 246 10.43 6.33 -7.97
C ALA A 246 9.56 7.05 -9.01
N PHE A 247 9.88 8.32 -9.30
CA PHE A 247 9.12 9.16 -10.23
C PHE A 247 9.14 8.61 -11.67
N SER A 248 10.31 8.19 -12.14
CA SER A 248 10.48 7.59 -13.48
C SER A 248 9.80 6.23 -13.58
N PHE A 249 9.91 5.38 -12.56
CA PHE A 249 9.20 4.09 -12.52
C PHE A 249 7.67 4.27 -12.53
N ASN A 250 7.14 5.21 -11.73
CA ASN A 250 5.72 5.57 -11.73
C ASN A 250 5.23 6.05 -13.10
N SER A 251 6.08 6.76 -13.84
CA SER A 251 5.76 7.17 -15.21
C SER A 251 5.64 5.96 -16.15
N LYS A 252 6.52 4.95 -16.01
CA LYS A 252 6.40 3.70 -16.76
C LYS A 252 5.16 2.89 -16.35
N ILE A 253 4.82 2.82 -15.06
CA ILE A 253 3.57 2.18 -14.58
C ILE A 253 2.35 2.77 -15.30
N LYS A 254 2.23 4.11 -15.31
CA LYS A 254 1.13 4.82 -15.98
C LYS A 254 1.02 4.45 -17.46
N GLN A 255 2.16 4.38 -18.17
CA GLN A 255 2.17 3.96 -19.58
C GLN A 255 1.74 2.50 -19.74
N THR A 256 2.23 1.60 -18.89
CA THR A 256 1.88 0.17 -18.94
C THR A 256 0.40 -0.07 -18.63
N LEU A 257 -0.24 0.75 -17.79
CA LEU A 257 -1.69 0.67 -17.55
C LEU A 257 -2.51 0.91 -18.82
N VAL A 258 -2.07 1.83 -19.69
CA VAL A 258 -2.68 2.05 -21.01
C VAL A 258 -2.55 0.79 -21.87
N THR A 259 -1.36 0.19 -21.91
CA THR A 259 -1.11 -1.08 -22.62
C THR A 259 -1.97 -2.21 -22.07
N LEU A 260 -2.04 -2.39 -20.75
CA LEU A 260 -2.85 -3.42 -20.10
C LEU A 260 -4.34 -3.28 -20.46
N LYS A 261 -4.87 -2.05 -20.48
CA LYS A 261 -6.25 -1.80 -20.90
C LYS A 261 -6.47 -2.18 -22.37
N ALA A 262 -5.55 -1.80 -23.25
CA ALA A 262 -5.65 -2.12 -24.67
C ALA A 262 -5.51 -3.63 -24.97
N THR A 263 -4.61 -4.33 -24.26
CA THR A 263 -4.33 -5.75 -24.51
C THR A 263 -5.31 -6.70 -23.83
N LEU A 264 -5.77 -6.36 -22.62
CA LEU A 264 -6.58 -7.27 -21.80
C LEU A 264 -8.03 -6.80 -21.62
N GLY A 265 -8.35 -5.55 -21.97
CA GLY A 265 -9.67 -4.96 -21.67
C GLY A 265 -9.93 -4.74 -20.18
N ILE A 266 -8.89 -4.85 -19.34
CA ILE A 266 -8.99 -4.67 -17.89
C ILE A 266 -9.27 -3.21 -17.55
N GLN A 267 -10.23 -2.95 -16.67
CA GLN A 267 -10.41 -1.61 -16.09
C GLN A 267 -9.30 -1.38 -15.08
N ASN A 268 -8.58 -0.28 -15.19
CA ASN A 268 -7.48 0.01 -14.29
C ASN A 268 -7.41 1.48 -13.88
N ALA A 269 -6.80 1.70 -12.71
CA ALA A 269 -6.53 3.01 -12.15
C ALA A 269 -5.12 3.06 -11.53
N TYR A 270 -4.47 4.21 -11.65
CA TYR A 270 -3.22 4.53 -10.97
C TYR A 270 -3.54 5.35 -9.71
N ILE A 271 -2.95 4.97 -8.58
CA ILE A 271 -3.05 5.72 -7.32
C ILE A 271 -1.71 6.43 -7.09
N ASP A 272 -1.74 7.76 -7.15
CA ASP A 272 -0.54 8.59 -7.06
C ASP A 272 -0.10 8.86 -5.62
N ILE A 273 0.38 7.81 -4.94
CA ILE A 273 0.88 7.96 -3.57
C ILE A 273 2.14 8.82 -3.51
N TYR A 274 2.93 8.90 -4.60
CA TYR A 274 4.13 9.73 -4.66
C TYR A 274 3.81 11.18 -4.34
N SER A 275 2.87 11.77 -5.08
CA SER A 275 2.49 13.17 -4.91
C SER A 275 1.81 13.43 -3.56
N VAL A 276 1.01 12.47 -3.06
CA VAL A 276 0.36 12.56 -1.75
C VAL A 276 1.40 12.65 -0.64
N ILE A 277 2.39 11.75 -0.64
CA ILE A 277 3.44 11.72 0.38
C ILE A 277 4.40 12.90 0.24
N ALA A 278 4.83 13.25 -0.98
CA ALA A 278 5.68 14.41 -1.22
C ALA A 278 5.03 15.71 -0.74
N SER A 279 3.72 15.87 -0.98
CA SER A 279 2.96 17.03 -0.49
C SER A 279 2.83 17.04 1.03
N ALA A 280 2.64 15.86 1.64
CA ALA A 280 2.59 15.73 3.10
C ALA A 280 3.93 16.13 3.72
N ILE A 281 5.05 15.60 3.23
CA ILE A 281 6.42 15.92 3.69
C ILE A 281 6.67 17.43 3.64
N LYS A 282 6.38 18.06 2.48
CA LYS A 282 6.54 19.50 2.31
C LYS A 282 5.69 20.32 3.28
N LYS A 283 4.48 19.84 3.61
CA LYS A 283 3.57 20.51 4.56
C LYS A 283 3.97 20.28 6.02
N THR A 284 4.57 19.13 6.34
CA THR A 284 5.07 18.82 7.69
C THR A 284 6.40 19.48 8.01
N GLN A 285 7.18 19.91 7.01
CA GLN A 285 8.30 20.85 7.22
C GLN A 285 7.87 22.15 7.94
N ASP A 286 6.58 22.50 7.87
CA ASP A 286 5.99 23.62 8.59
C ASP A 286 5.47 23.27 10.01
N ILE A 287 5.48 22.01 10.45
CA ILE A 287 4.88 21.53 11.71
C ILE A 287 5.79 20.51 12.42
N ARG A 288 6.36 20.87 13.58
CA ARG A 288 7.16 19.95 14.42
C ARG A 288 6.26 18.90 15.09
N PHE A 289 6.55 17.62 14.87
CA PHE A 289 5.93 16.51 15.60
C PHE A 289 6.97 15.84 16.53
N GLN A 290 6.59 15.57 17.79
CA GLN A 290 7.40 14.77 18.71
C GLN A 290 6.87 13.33 18.76
N GLY A 291 7.76 12.34 18.64
CA GLY A 291 7.43 10.94 18.86
C GLY A 291 8.69 10.06 18.92
N ASP A 292 8.70 9.07 19.81
CA ASP A 292 9.73 8.04 19.85
C ASP A 292 9.43 6.98 18.78
N VAL A 293 10.37 6.75 17.85
CA VAL A 293 10.27 5.67 16.84
C VAL A 293 11.28 4.59 17.17
N GLU A 294 10.79 3.42 17.56
CA GLU A 294 11.62 2.22 17.70
C GLU A 294 11.89 1.65 16.29
N ARG A 295 13.14 1.75 15.82
CA ARG A 295 13.56 1.20 14.52
C ARG A 295 13.91 -0.27 14.69
N VAL A 296 13.26 -1.13 13.91
CA VAL A 296 13.67 -2.53 13.71
C VAL A 296 14.17 -2.68 12.29
N LEU A 297 15.49 -2.78 12.15
CA LEU A 297 16.16 -3.08 10.90
C LEU A 297 16.25 -4.59 10.71
N TRP A 298 15.81 -5.07 9.55
CA TRP A 298 15.92 -6.47 9.13
C TRP A 298 17.13 -6.57 8.20
N ASP A 299 18.23 -7.20 8.66
CA ASP A 299 19.53 -7.14 7.98
C ASP A 299 19.70 -8.14 6.82
N GLY A 300 18.62 -8.68 6.26
CA GLY A 300 18.68 -9.71 5.20
C GLY A 300 19.28 -11.05 5.64
N ALA A 301 19.88 -11.14 6.84
CA ALA A 301 20.52 -12.32 7.40
C ALA A 301 19.77 -12.89 8.62
N GLY A 302 18.53 -12.44 8.86
CA GLY A 302 17.69 -12.92 9.95
C GLY A 302 18.07 -12.39 11.35
N ARG A 303 18.89 -11.34 11.46
CA ARG A 303 19.19 -10.68 12.75
C ARG A 303 18.42 -9.37 12.88
N ILE A 304 17.74 -9.22 14.01
CA ILE A 304 17.09 -7.96 14.42
C ILE A 304 18.14 -7.10 15.11
N ARG A 305 18.45 -5.93 14.55
CA ARG A 305 19.12 -4.87 15.31
C ARG A 305 18.07 -3.90 15.83
N ARG A 306 18.00 -3.72 17.15
CA ARG A 306 17.15 -2.71 17.80
C ARG A 306 17.96 -1.44 18.00
N TYR A 307 17.47 -0.34 17.46
CA TYR A 307 18.00 0.99 17.76
C TYR A 307 16.88 1.80 18.42
N MET A 308 17.07 2.15 19.70
CA MET A 308 16.28 3.20 20.34
C MET A 308 17.01 4.52 20.13
N GLN A 309 16.45 5.40 19.32
CA GLN A 309 16.84 6.80 19.29
C GLN A 309 15.59 7.65 19.53
N ARG A 310 15.67 8.51 20.54
CA ARG A 310 14.71 9.59 20.77
C ARG A 310 14.96 10.63 19.69
N TYR A 311 14.01 10.82 18.79
CA TYR A 311 14.09 11.86 17.76
C TYR A 311 13.17 13.01 18.14
N GLU A 312 13.72 14.22 18.13
CA GLU A 312 12.93 15.41 17.84
C GLU A 312 12.82 15.50 16.33
N TYR A 313 11.65 15.18 15.76
CA TYR A 313 11.44 15.36 14.34
C TYR A 313 11.22 16.84 14.04
N VAL A 314 12.20 17.44 13.36
CA VAL A 314 11.91 18.47 12.37
C VAL A 314 11.76 17.70 11.07
N CYS A 315 10.52 17.46 10.63
CA CYS A 315 10.28 17.01 9.26
C CYS A 315 10.83 18.03 8.26
#